data_AF-A0AA96XHI2-F1
#
_entry.id   AF-A0AA96XHI2-F1
#
_cell.length_a   1.000
_cell.length_b   1.000
_cell.length_c   1.000
_cell.angle_alpha   90.00
_cell.angle_beta   90.00
_cell.angle_gamma   90.00
#
_symmetry.space_group_name_H-M   'P 1'
#
loop_
_entity.id
_entity.type
_entity.pdbx_description
1 polymer ?
#
loop_
_entity_poly.entity_id
_entity_poly.type
_entity_poly.pdbx_seq_one_letter_code
_entity_poly.pdbx_strand_id
1 'polypeptide(L)'
;MHVKRLALAALPVTAVAVAMACYSEPVYPGDQVLGSFRFEARLDAARTTCDASVPDFAQLNDAGVFLFEGTFSRDTDAGTGFFTVQGYSRDAGYEGQVATSTLKAVAPRASCGTGCEDSSIEETLRVTLFSDSQARSLSRDCRQFDGGIPDGSVPGPTENGYDVSLACGSLTDVFLPGTRNCNCQPSTCTTVYTVQGERRD
;
A
#
# COMPACT_ATOMS: atom_id res chain seq x y z
N MET A 1 18.49 -74.11 30.96
CA MET A 1 18.96 -74.09 29.56
C MET A 1 17.99 -73.16 28.80
N HIS A 2 18.33 -71.89 28.51
CA HIS A 2 19.04 -71.43 27.30
C HIS A 2 18.36 -71.97 26.02
N VAL A 3 17.80 -71.17 25.10
CA VAL A 3 18.48 -70.22 24.20
C VAL A 3 17.47 -69.37 23.36
N LYS A 4 17.74 -68.04 23.27
CA LYS A 4 17.58 -67.04 22.16
C LYS A 4 16.23 -66.81 21.44
N ARG A 5 15.68 -65.59 21.53
CA ARG A 5 15.81 -64.39 20.63
C ARG A 5 15.15 -64.56 19.24
N LEU A 6 14.18 -63.69 18.96
CA LEU A 6 14.16 -62.86 17.75
C LEU A 6 13.23 -61.66 17.98
N ALA A 7 13.84 -60.48 18.05
CA ALA A 7 13.17 -59.19 17.94
C ALA A 7 13.03 -58.88 16.44
N LEU A 8 11.83 -58.47 16.01
CA LEU A 8 11.68 -57.66 14.82
C LEU A 8 10.76 -56.49 15.17
N ALA A 9 11.35 -55.30 15.12
CA ALA A 9 10.71 -54.02 15.26
C ALA A 9 10.03 -53.61 13.94
N ALA A 10 8.87 -52.95 14.04
CA ALA A 10 8.39 -52.02 13.01
C ALA A 10 7.56 -50.92 13.70
N LEU A 11 8.15 -49.73 13.72
CA LEU A 11 7.67 -48.46 14.25
C LEU A 11 6.60 -47.82 13.32
N PRO A 12 5.88 -46.77 13.77
CA PRO A 12 4.55 -46.40 13.27
C PRO A 12 4.61 -45.65 11.93
N VAL A 13 3.60 -45.88 11.10
CA VAL A 13 3.37 -45.11 9.86
C VAL A 13 2.92 -43.70 10.25
N THR A 14 3.88 -42.78 10.26
CA THR A 14 3.65 -41.34 10.27
C THR A 14 2.97 -40.93 8.97
N ALA A 15 1.65 -40.79 9.00
CA ALA A 15 0.90 -40.09 7.98
C ALA A 15 1.20 -38.58 8.10
N VAL A 16 2.24 -38.13 7.39
CA VAL A 16 2.46 -36.71 7.13
C VAL A 16 1.39 -36.26 6.15
N ALA A 17 0.26 -35.78 6.67
CA ALA A 17 -0.70 -35.02 5.90
C ALA A 17 -0.03 -33.70 5.51
N VAL A 18 0.53 -33.66 4.31
CA VAL A 18 1.01 -32.43 3.69
C VAL A 18 -0.21 -31.56 3.45
N ALA A 19 -0.48 -30.63 4.37
CA ALA A 19 -1.37 -29.52 4.09
C ALA A 19 -0.73 -28.74 2.94
N MET A 20 -1.18 -29.04 1.73
CA MET A 20 -1.04 -28.15 0.58
C MET A 20 -1.79 -26.88 0.97
N ALA A 21 -1.09 -25.94 1.58
CA ALA A 21 -1.52 -24.56 1.66
C ALA A 21 -1.60 -24.09 0.21
N CYS A 22 -2.80 -24.16 -0.38
CA CYS A 22 -3.11 -23.42 -1.58
C CYS A 22 -2.81 -21.95 -1.25
N TYR A 23 -1.65 -21.45 -1.65
CA TYR A 23 -1.45 -20.03 -1.86
C TYR A 23 -2.44 -19.66 -2.98
N SER A 24 -3.66 -19.30 -2.60
CA SER A 24 -4.56 -18.60 -3.51
C SER A 24 -3.88 -17.27 -3.79
N GLU A 25 -3.40 -17.10 -5.03
CA GLU A 25 -2.92 -15.82 -5.52
C GLU A 25 -3.98 -14.74 -5.18
N PRO A 26 -3.56 -13.55 -4.72
CA PRO A 26 -4.51 -12.50 -4.40
C PRO A 26 -5.40 -12.21 -5.61
N VAL A 27 -6.71 -12.36 -5.47
CA VAL A 27 -7.67 -11.98 -6.52
C VAL A 27 -7.94 -10.49 -6.36
N TYR A 28 -7.41 -9.70 -7.29
CA TYR A 28 -7.66 -8.27 -7.34
C TYR A 28 -8.98 -7.98 -8.07
N PRO A 29 -9.82 -7.03 -7.60
CA PRO A 29 -11.02 -6.63 -8.33
C PRO A 29 -10.67 -6.00 -9.69
N GLY A 30 -11.58 -6.12 -10.65
CA GLY A 30 -11.37 -5.66 -12.02
C GLY A 30 -10.99 -6.79 -12.99
N ASP A 31 -11.01 -6.47 -14.28
CA ASP A 31 -10.60 -7.37 -15.37
C ASP A 31 -9.15 -7.13 -15.82
N GLN A 32 -8.52 -6.04 -15.35
CA GLN A 32 -7.16 -5.65 -15.72
C GLN A 32 -6.35 -5.20 -14.50
N VAL A 33 -5.29 -5.95 -14.20
CA VAL A 33 -4.26 -5.55 -13.25
C VAL A 33 -3.24 -4.65 -13.97
N LEU A 34 -3.06 -3.44 -13.44
CA LEU A 34 -2.12 -2.43 -13.98
C LEU A 34 -0.70 -2.65 -13.45
N GLY A 35 -0.59 -3.16 -12.21
CA GLY A 35 0.68 -3.53 -11.60
C GLY A 35 0.60 -3.63 -10.08
N SER A 36 1.49 -4.43 -9.51
CA SER A 36 1.76 -4.52 -8.07
C SER A 36 3.06 -3.78 -7.77
N PHE A 37 3.11 -3.03 -6.67
CA PHE A 37 4.23 -2.16 -6.34
C PHE A 37 4.63 -2.34 -4.88
N ARG A 38 5.94 -2.26 -4.63
CA ARG A 38 6.45 -1.94 -3.29
C ARG A 38 6.67 -0.44 -3.24
N PHE A 39 5.90 0.23 -2.38
CA PHE A 39 5.99 1.64 -2.13
C PHE A 39 6.95 1.95 -1.00
N GLU A 40 7.77 2.97 -1.23
CA GLU A 40 8.48 3.71 -0.20
C GLU A 40 7.77 5.07 -0.02
N ALA A 41 7.23 5.30 1.17
CA ALA A 41 6.68 6.58 1.57
C ALA A 41 7.68 7.29 2.50
N ARG A 42 8.10 8.48 2.12
CA ARG A 42 9.07 9.30 2.86
C ARG A 42 8.43 10.60 3.31
N LEU A 43 8.57 10.94 4.59
CA LEU A 43 7.98 12.12 5.17
C LEU A 43 8.46 13.40 4.47
N ASP A 44 7.50 14.20 4.04
CA ASP A 44 7.73 15.56 3.58
C ASP A 44 7.53 16.52 4.77
N ALA A 45 8.62 16.79 5.47
CA ALA A 45 8.61 17.64 6.66
C ALA A 45 8.20 19.09 6.35
N ALA A 46 8.36 19.56 5.10
CA ALA A 46 8.00 20.92 4.72
C ALA A 46 6.48 21.10 4.54
N ARG A 47 5.77 20.02 4.16
CA ARG A 47 4.31 20.03 3.98
C ARG A 47 3.52 19.38 5.13
N THR A 48 4.21 18.71 6.04
CA THR A 48 3.60 18.10 7.23
C THR A 48 3.34 19.14 8.31
N THR A 49 2.12 19.16 8.84
CA THR A 49 1.69 20.03 9.94
C THR A 49 1.40 19.25 11.22
N CYS A 50 1.29 17.92 11.15
CA CYS A 50 1.20 17.08 12.33
C CYS A 50 2.54 17.08 13.08
N ASP A 51 2.50 17.27 14.39
CA ASP A 51 3.69 17.28 15.23
C ASP A 51 4.21 15.84 15.41
N ALA A 52 5.36 15.52 14.83
CA ALA A 52 5.96 14.19 14.94
C ALA A 52 6.49 13.88 16.36
N SER A 53 6.55 14.87 17.26
CA SER A 53 6.97 14.68 18.65
C SER A 53 5.86 14.11 19.55
N VAL A 54 4.60 14.16 19.10
CA VAL A 54 3.50 13.52 19.83
C VAL A 54 3.44 12.03 19.47
N PRO A 55 3.33 11.10 20.45
CA PRO A 55 3.34 9.66 20.19
C PRO A 55 2.28 9.19 19.19
N ASP A 56 1.19 9.94 19.07
CA ASP A 56 0.08 9.67 18.14
C ASP A 56 0.47 9.78 16.66
N PHE A 57 1.64 10.35 16.34
CA PHE A 57 2.16 10.55 14.98
C PHE A 57 3.50 9.85 14.71
N ALA A 58 4.05 9.15 15.70
CA ALA A 58 5.32 8.44 15.60
C ALA A 58 5.13 7.07 14.92
N GLN A 59 4.67 7.04 13.66
CA GLN A 59 4.59 5.81 12.85
C GLN A 59 5.79 5.63 11.90
N LEU A 60 6.81 6.49 12.01
CA LEU A 60 7.96 6.47 11.11
C LEU A 60 9.15 5.81 11.77
N ASN A 61 9.95 5.11 10.97
CA ASN A 61 11.29 4.75 11.39
C ASN A 61 12.14 6.02 11.57
N ASP A 62 13.34 5.87 12.14
CA ASP A 62 14.26 7.01 12.38
C ASP A 62 14.62 7.79 11.10
N ALA A 63 14.41 7.19 9.91
CA ALA A 63 14.66 7.81 8.61
C ALA A 63 13.44 8.54 8.02
N GLY A 64 12.29 8.58 8.73
CA GLY A 64 11.07 9.20 8.23
C GLY A 64 10.39 8.40 7.10
N VAL A 65 10.63 7.09 7.04
CA VAL A 65 10.19 6.23 5.94
C VAL A 65 9.35 5.07 6.44
N PHE A 66 8.33 4.68 5.66
CA PHE A 66 7.69 3.38 5.80
C PHE A 66 7.45 2.74 4.43
N LEU A 67 7.27 1.42 4.45
CA LEU A 67 7.08 0.61 3.27
C LEU A 67 5.70 -0.04 3.30
N PHE A 68 5.05 -0.10 2.14
CA PHE A 68 3.82 -0.86 1.97
C PHE A 68 3.76 -1.44 0.56
N GLU A 69 2.92 -2.45 0.38
CA GLU A 69 2.68 -3.06 -0.92
C GLU A 69 1.26 -2.75 -1.37
N GLY A 70 1.09 -2.46 -2.65
CA GLY A 70 -0.21 -2.19 -3.20
C GLY A 70 -0.31 -2.53 -4.67
N THR A 71 -1.51 -2.89 -5.09
CA THR A 71 -1.83 -3.28 -6.46
C THR A 71 -2.90 -2.37 -7.04
N PHE A 72 -2.65 -1.85 -8.23
CA PHE A 72 -3.62 -1.10 -9.00
C PHE A 72 -4.30 -2.03 -10.02
N SER A 73 -5.62 -1.96 -10.09
CA SER A 73 -6.44 -2.70 -11.04
C SER A 73 -7.66 -1.89 -11.46
N ARG A 74 -8.30 -2.25 -12.56
CA ARG A 74 -9.51 -1.57 -13.05
C ARG A 74 -10.40 -2.52 -13.83
N ASP A 75 -11.66 -2.12 -13.98
CA ASP A 75 -12.58 -2.63 -15.00
C ASP A 75 -12.43 -1.80 -16.28
N THR A 76 -11.97 -2.42 -17.36
CA THR A 76 -11.78 -1.73 -18.64
C THR A 76 -13.07 -1.19 -19.23
N ASP A 77 -14.20 -1.88 -19.02
CA ASP A 77 -15.51 -1.53 -19.57
C ASP A 77 -16.32 -0.59 -18.66
N ALA A 78 -16.13 -0.67 -17.34
CA ALA A 78 -16.97 0.03 -16.36
C ALA A 78 -16.36 1.34 -15.84
N GLY A 79 -15.11 1.65 -16.20
CA GLY A 79 -14.39 2.84 -15.73
C GLY A 79 -14.15 2.86 -14.21
N THR A 80 -14.38 1.73 -13.54
CA THR A 80 -14.17 1.57 -12.10
C THR A 80 -12.74 1.13 -11.86
N GLY A 81 -12.12 1.69 -10.83
CA GLY A 81 -10.73 1.46 -10.51
C GLY A 81 -10.55 1.08 -9.05
N PHE A 82 -9.48 0.34 -8.76
CA PHE A 82 -9.22 -0.21 -7.45
C PHE A 82 -7.75 -0.06 -7.07
N PHE A 83 -7.51 0.20 -5.80
CA PHE A 83 -6.21 0.07 -5.16
C PHE A 83 -6.34 -0.93 -4.01
N THR A 84 -5.56 -2.00 -4.06
CA THR A 84 -5.57 -3.06 -3.05
C THR A 84 -4.31 -2.97 -2.20
N VAL A 85 -4.45 -2.84 -0.89
CA VAL A 85 -3.34 -2.77 0.09
C VAL A 85 -3.62 -3.74 1.23
N GLN A 86 -2.64 -4.59 1.58
CA GLN A 86 -2.78 -5.61 2.64
C GLN A 86 -4.04 -6.50 2.50
N GLY A 87 -4.45 -6.80 1.26
CA GLY A 87 -5.65 -7.60 0.97
C GLY A 87 -6.98 -6.85 1.08
N TYR A 88 -6.95 -5.55 1.40
CA TYR A 88 -8.13 -4.69 1.38
C TYR A 88 -8.16 -3.84 0.11
N SER A 89 -9.21 -4.00 -0.71
CA SER A 89 -9.44 -3.21 -1.91
C SER A 89 -10.29 -1.99 -1.61
N ARG A 90 -9.89 -0.84 -2.15
CA ARG A 90 -10.63 0.42 -2.09
C ARG A 90 -10.72 1.06 -3.46
N ASP A 91 -11.68 1.95 -3.63
CA ASP A 91 -11.89 2.67 -4.89
C ASP A 91 -10.65 3.50 -5.26
N ALA A 92 -10.34 3.52 -6.56
CA ALA A 92 -9.33 4.38 -7.15
C ALA A 92 -9.86 5.00 -8.45
N GLY A 93 -9.73 6.32 -8.57
CA GLY A 93 -9.99 7.05 -9.82
C GLY A 93 -8.76 7.09 -10.70
N TYR A 94 -8.97 7.05 -12.02
CA TYR A 94 -7.91 7.14 -13.02
C TYR A 94 -8.16 8.32 -13.97
N GLU A 95 -7.22 9.27 -14.00
CA GLU A 95 -7.22 10.41 -14.92
C GLU A 95 -5.94 10.37 -15.76
N GLY A 96 -6.04 9.82 -16.97
CA GLY A 96 -4.87 9.53 -17.79
C GLY A 96 -3.96 8.52 -17.10
N GLN A 97 -2.77 8.96 -16.69
CA GLN A 97 -1.77 8.13 -15.97
C GLN A 97 -1.83 8.30 -14.45
N VAL A 98 -2.67 9.23 -13.96
CA VAL A 98 -2.77 9.51 -12.53
C VAL A 98 -3.82 8.59 -11.91
N ALA A 99 -3.40 7.83 -10.90
CA ALA A 99 -4.28 7.06 -10.03
C ALA A 99 -4.45 7.81 -8.70
N THR A 100 -5.69 7.97 -8.25
CA THR A 100 -6.03 8.58 -6.96
C THR A 100 -6.92 7.66 -6.17
N SER A 101 -6.55 7.31 -4.95
CA SER A 101 -7.39 6.53 -4.03
C SER A 101 -7.49 7.25 -2.69
N THR A 102 -8.71 7.47 -2.23
CA THR A 102 -9.00 8.10 -0.94
C THR A 102 -9.75 7.12 -0.05
N LEU A 103 -9.32 6.97 1.19
CA LEU A 103 -9.96 6.16 2.21
C LEU A 103 -10.11 6.95 3.49
N LYS A 104 -11.28 6.87 4.10
CA LYS A 104 -11.50 7.39 5.45
C LYS A 104 -11.67 6.23 6.42
N ALA A 105 -10.88 6.21 7.48
CA ALA A 105 -10.92 5.18 8.51
C ALA A 105 -11.03 5.81 9.91
N VAL A 106 -11.68 5.10 10.83
CA VAL A 106 -11.74 5.50 12.24
C VAL A 106 -10.34 5.41 12.85
N ALA A 107 -9.92 6.47 13.53
CA ALA A 107 -8.56 6.61 14.04
C ALA A 107 -8.59 7.26 15.44
N PRO A 108 -8.88 6.48 16.49
CA PRO A 108 -8.90 6.99 17.85
C PRO A 108 -7.49 7.42 18.26
N ARG A 109 -7.40 8.57 18.92
CA ARG A 109 -6.12 9.13 19.39
C ARG A 109 -6.16 9.44 20.86
N ALA A 110 -5.08 9.10 21.55
CA ALA A 110 -4.97 9.33 22.99
C ALA A 110 -5.02 10.84 23.31
N SER A 111 -4.41 11.68 22.45
CA SER A 111 -4.46 13.14 22.55
C SER A 111 -5.88 13.73 22.48
N CYS A 112 -6.87 13.00 21.97
CA CYS A 112 -8.25 13.46 21.90
C CYS A 112 -9.07 13.17 23.16
N GLY A 113 -8.53 12.40 24.11
CA GLY A 113 -9.22 11.95 25.31
C GLY A 113 -9.99 10.63 25.11
N THR A 114 -10.22 9.91 26.21
CA THR A 114 -10.78 8.55 26.22
C THR A 114 -12.24 8.44 25.78
N GLY A 115 -12.95 9.56 25.62
CA GLY A 115 -14.35 9.62 25.18
C GLY A 115 -14.54 10.09 23.74
N CYS A 116 -13.46 10.35 22.99
CA CYS A 116 -13.57 10.93 21.65
C CYS A 116 -14.12 9.91 20.65
N GLU A 117 -15.36 10.11 20.22
CA GLU A 117 -16.03 9.29 19.20
C GLU A 117 -15.85 9.90 17.81
N ASP A 118 -15.82 9.06 16.78
CA ASP A 118 -15.84 9.45 15.36
C ASP A 118 -14.57 10.21 14.87
N SER A 119 -13.48 10.19 15.62
CA SER A 119 -12.18 10.64 15.10
C SER A 119 -11.72 9.73 13.96
N SER A 120 -11.14 10.32 12.93
CA SER A 120 -10.79 9.59 11.71
C SER A 120 -9.53 10.14 11.05
N ILE A 121 -8.93 9.32 10.18
CA ILE A 121 -7.91 9.74 9.24
C ILE A 121 -8.48 9.55 7.84
N GLU A 122 -8.34 10.58 7.02
CA GLU A 122 -8.57 10.51 5.59
C GLU A 122 -7.22 10.42 4.88
N GLU A 123 -6.95 9.26 4.30
CA GLU A 123 -5.73 8.97 3.55
C GLU A 123 -6.02 9.13 2.06
N THR A 124 -5.22 9.94 1.37
CA THR A 124 -5.25 10.07 -0.09
C THR A 124 -3.91 9.70 -0.69
N LEU A 125 -3.88 8.58 -1.44
CA LEU A 125 -2.77 8.20 -2.29
C LEU A 125 -3.02 8.75 -3.69
N ARG A 126 -2.12 9.60 -4.19
CA ARG A 126 -2.16 10.12 -5.57
C ARG A 126 -0.81 9.88 -6.23
N VAL A 127 -0.80 9.03 -7.26
CA VAL A 127 0.43 8.66 -7.98
C VAL A 127 0.24 8.73 -9.48
N THR A 128 1.29 9.08 -10.20
CA THR A 128 1.39 8.93 -11.65
C THR A 128 2.08 7.61 -11.95
N LEU A 129 1.44 6.78 -12.75
CA LEU A 129 1.96 5.50 -13.21
C LEU A 129 2.75 5.71 -14.50
N PHE A 130 3.99 5.25 -14.53
CA PHE A 130 4.90 5.41 -15.66
C PHE A 130 5.26 4.07 -16.29
N SER A 131 5.31 4.06 -17.61
CA SER A 131 5.80 2.92 -18.39
C SER A 131 7.29 2.71 -18.16
N ASP A 132 7.84 1.59 -18.63
CA ASP A 132 9.29 1.39 -18.55
C ASP A 132 10.09 2.46 -19.31
N SER A 133 9.59 2.94 -20.44
CA SER A 133 10.26 3.98 -21.22
C SER A 133 10.27 5.34 -20.51
N GLN A 134 9.13 5.74 -19.93
CA GLN A 134 9.01 6.98 -19.15
C GLN A 134 9.81 6.92 -17.85
N ALA A 135 9.80 5.78 -17.16
CA ALA A 135 10.58 5.61 -15.94
C ALA A 135 12.09 5.75 -16.19
N ARG A 136 12.59 5.27 -17.34
CA ARG A 136 14.00 5.47 -17.74
C ARG A 136 14.33 6.95 -17.95
N SER A 137 13.41 7.73 -18.50
CA SER A 137 13.57 9.19 -18.64
C SER A 137 13.72 9.90 -17.29
N LEU A 138 13.12 9.35 -16.23
CA LEU A 138 13.25 9.82 -14.83
C LEU A 138 14.41 9.15 -14.08
N SER A 139 15.31 8.43 -14.76
CA SER A 139 16.34 7.60 -14.12
C SER A 139 15.78 6.61 -13.07
N ARG A 140 14.50 6.26 -13.17
CA ARG A 140 13.71 5.49 -12.18
C ARG A 140 13.69 6.11 -10.78
N ASP A 141 13.79 7.43 -10.67
CA ASP A 141 13.83 8.15 -9.40
C ASP A 141 12.72 9.22 -9.35
N CYS A 142 11.75 9.03 -8.46
CA CYS A 142 10.64 9.97 -8.30
C CYS A 142 11.07 11.34 -7.79
N ARG A 143 12.31 11.53 -7.33
CA ARG A 143 12.86 12.87 -7.02
C ARG A 143 13.05 13.73 -8.27
N GLN A 144 13.11 13.12 -9.45
CA GLN A 144 13.18 13.81 -10.73
C GLN A 144 11.78 14.15 -11.28
N PHE A 145 10.72 13.64 -10.66
CA PHE A 145 9.34 13.90 -11.08
C PHE A 145 8.85 15.24 -10.52
N ASP A 146 8.52 16.17 -11.40
CA ASP A 146 8.06 17.52 -11.09
C ASP A 146 6.54 17.71 -11.25
N GLY A 147 5.80 16.63 -11.54
CA GLY A 147 4.37 16.66 -11.85
C GLY A 147 4.06 16.53 -13.35
N GLY A 148 5.05 16.67 -14.24
CA GLY A 148 4.90 16.49 -15.67
C GLY A 148 5.02 15.04 -16.13
N ILE A 149 4.37 14.71 -17.25
CA ILE A 149 4.56 13.40 -17.90
C ILE A 149 5.83 13.46 -18.77
N PRO A 150 6.86 12.64 -18.49
CA PRO A 150 8.06 12.61 -19.31
C PRO A 150 7.77 11.95 -20.67
N ASP A 151 8.64 12.22 -21.65
CA ASP A 151 8.57 11.59 -22.97
C ASP A 151 8.68 10.06 -22.87
N GLY A 152 7.87 9.36 -23.65
CA GLY A 152 7.84 7.90 -23.71
C GLY A 152 6.49 7.35 -24.17
N SER A 153 6.37 6.02 -24.16
CA SER A 153 5.08 5.34 -24.37
C SER A 153 4.16 5.58 -23.18
N VAL A 154 2.90 5.94 -23.46
CA VAL A 154 1.86 5.94 -22.43
C VAL A 154 1.67 4.48 -21.96
N PRO A 155 1.59 4.22 -20.64
CA PRO A 155 1.30 2.91 -20.09
C PRO A 155 0.06 2.26 -20.72
N GLY A 156 0.20 1.02 -21.14
CA GLY A 156 -0.88 0.29 -21.80
C GLY A 156 -0.69 -1.23 -21.73
N PRO A 157 -1.67 -2.00 -22.21
CA PRO A 157 -1.57 -3.46 -22.28
C PRO A 157 -0.43 -3.91 -23.19
N THR A 158 0.18 -5.04 -22.84
CA THR A 158 1.25 -5.74 -23.53
C THR A 158 0.99 -7.25 -23.49
N GLU A 159 1.80 -8.04 -24.20
CA GLU A 159 1.73 -9.50 -24.14
C GLU A 159 2.01 -10.06 -22.72
N ASN A 160 2.72 -9.32 -21.88
CA ASN A 160 3.12 -9.73 -20.52
C ASN A 160 2.32 -9.03 -19.41
N GLY A 161 1.13 -8.50 -19.73
CA GLY A 161 0.32 -7.72 -18.79
C GLY A 161 0.32 -6.24 -19.14
N TYR A 162 0.44 -5.34 -18.17
CA TYR A 162 0.35 -3.89 -18.41
C TYR A 162 1.74 -3.23 -18.30
N ASP A 163 2.10 -2.25 -19.14
CA ASP A 163 3.39 -1.55 -19.12
C ASP A 163 3.39 -0.40 -18.12
N VAL A 164 3.53 -0.73 -16.84
CA VAL A 164 3.86 0.23 -15.77
C VAL A 164 5.05 -0.34 -15.01
N SER A 165 6.04 0.48 -14.70
CA SER A 165 7.25 0.07 -13.97
C SER A 165 7.53 0.92 -12.73
N LEU A 166 7.00 2.14 -12.68
CA LEU A 166 7.25 3.12 -11.62
C LEU A 166 5.96 3.87 -11.30
N ALA A 167 5.73 4.15 -10.03
CA ALA A 167 4.64 5.02 -9.56
C ALA A 167 5.23 6.16 -8.73
N CYS A 168 5.00 7.41 -9.11
CA CYS A 168 5.50 8.57 -8.36
C CYS A 168 4.38 9.48 -7.91
N GLY A 169 4.42 9.95 -6.67
CA GLY A 169 3.48 10.95 -6.21
C GLY A 169 3.55 11.18 -4.71
N SER A 170 2.38 11.24 -4.08
CA SER A 170 2.26 11.52 -2.65
C SER A 170 1.17 10.70 -1.98
N LEU A 171 1.39 10.46 -0.69
CA LEU A 171 0.39 9.98 0.25
C LEU A 171 0.14 11.09 1.26
N THR A 172 -1.12 11.43 1.48
CA THR A 172 -1.50 12.49 2.40
C THR A 172 -2.51 11.96 3.39
N ASP A 173 -2.18 12.07 4.68
CA ASP A 173 -3.07 11.73 5.79
C ASP A 173 -3.59 13.00 6.44
N VAL A 174 -4.90 13.18 6.44
CA VAL A 174 -5.56 14.27 7.15
C VAL A 174 -6.23 13.71 8.39
N PHE A 175 -5.78 14.13 9.56
CA PHE A 175 -6.48 13.82 10.80
C PHE A 175 -7.71 14.70 10.95
N LEU A 176 -8.85 14.06 11.16
CA LEU A 176 -10.13 14.70 11.37
C LEU A 176 -10.59 14.42 12.82
N PRO A 177 -10.82 15.47 13.63
CA PRO A 177 -11.25 15.28 15.00
C PRO A 177 -12.66 14.69 15.01
N GLY A 178 -12.92 13.89 16.03
CA GLY A 178 -14.26 13.39 16.27
C GLY A 178 -15.22 14.52 16.67
N THR A 179 -16.51 14.26 16.57
CA THR A 179 -17.55 15.28 16.80
C THR A 179 -18.10 15.28 18.23
N ARG A 180 -17.80 14.25 19.02
CA ARG A 180 -18.37 14.03 20.36
C ARG A 180 -17.29 13.74 21.39
N ASN A 181 -17.31 14.53 22.47
CA ASN A 181 -16.39 14.41 23.62
C ASN A 181 -14.90 14.41 23.25
N CYS A 182 -14.53 15.15 22.19
CA CYS A 182 -13.17 15.22 21.68
C CYS A 182 -12.49 16.53 22.09
N ASN A 183 -11.31 16.41 22.70
CA ASN A 183 -10.44 17.54 23.03
C ASN A 183 -9.11 17.44 22.27
N CYS A 184 -9.18 17.09 20.98
CA CYS A 184 -8.00 16.88 20.14
C CYS A 184 -7.12 18.13 20.05
N GLN A 185 -5.82 17.97 20.31
CA GLN A 185 -4.81 18.99 20.08
C GLN A 185 -3.64 18.39 19.26
N PRO A 186 -3.40 18.86 18.03
CA PRO A 186 -4.22 19.81 17.26
C PRO A 186 -5.59 19.24 16.88
N SER A 187 -6.56 20.12 16.58
CA SER A 187 -7.91 19.69 16.16
C SER A 187 -7.87 18.99 14.80
N THR A 188 -7.08 19.48 13.86
CA THR A 188 -6.78 18.81 12.59
C THR A 188 -5.32 19.07 12.25
N CYS A 189 -4.70 18.12 11.55
CA CYS A 189 -3.38 18.29 10.97
C CYS A 189 -3.22 17.36 9.78
N THR A 190 -2.16 17.60 9.01
CA THR A 190 -1.86 16.86 7.80
C THR A 190 -0.45 16.27 7.90
N THR A 191 -0.31 15.00 7.54
CA THR A 191 0.98 14.37 7.28
C THR A 191 1.10 14.11 5.79
N VAL A 192 2.22 14.52 5.20
CA VAL A 192 2.45 14.36 3.76
C VAL A 192 3.69 13.53 3.54
N TYR A 193 3.59 12.56 2.64
CA TYR A 193 4.69 11.71 2.21
C TYR A 193 4.91 11.86 0.72
N THR A 194 6.16 11.91 0.29
CA THR A 194 6.52 11.59 -1.10
C THR A 194 6.55 10.07 -1.26
N VAL A 195 6.05 9.58 -2.38
CA VAL A 195 5.87 8.15 -2.63
C VAL A 195 6.55 7.73 -3.92
N GLN A 196 7.37 6.68 -3.83
CA GLN A 196 7.91 5.95 -4.97
C GLN A 196 7.48 4.48 -4.89
N GLY A 197 6.76 4.01 -5.90
CA GLY A 197 6.40 2.61 -6.08
C GLY A 197 7.24 1.97 -7.16
N GLU A 198 8.01 0.94 -6.80
CA GLU A 198 8.72 0.09 -7.75
C GLU A 198 7.89 -1.15 -8.02
N ARG A 199 7.70 -1.48 -9.30
CA ARG A 199 6.94 -2.66 -9.68
C ARG A 199 7.55 -3.94 -9.10
N ARG A 200 6.67 -4.83 -8.66
CA ARG A 200 6.94 -6.22 -8.32
C ARG A 200 6.37 -7.09 -9.43
N ASP A 201 7.21 -8.00 -9.92
CA ASP A 201 6.82 -9.06 -10.84
C ASP A 201 6.30 -10.29 -10.08
#